data_AF-A0A851V146-F1
#
_entry.id   AF-A0A851V146-F1
#
_cell.length_a   1.000
_cell.length_b   1.000
_cell.length_c   1.000
_cell.angle_alpha   90.00
_cell.angle_beta   90.00
_cell.angle_gamma   90.00
#
_symmetry.space_group_name_H-M   'P 1'
#
loop_
_entity.id
_entity.type
_entity.pdbx_description
1 polymer ?
#
loop_
_entity_poly.entity_id
_entity_poly.type
_entity_poly.pdbx_seq_one_letter_code
_entity_poly.pdbx_strand_id
1 'polypeptide(L)'
;LHRVAQHARAKCVRLLVDAEYTFINPALSLLVAALAVRWNSPEEGGPWVWNTYQAYLKDTHQRLEQDAEAAHKAGLAFGVKLVRGAYLDKERSMTQLQGKEDCTQPDYEATSRSYSRCLELMLRCVSNHGPPCHLMVASHNEESVRQATKRMWELGIPLDGPVCFGQLLGMCDHVSLALGQ
;
A
#
# COMPACT_ATOMS: atom_id res chain seq x y z
N LEU A 1 0.83 -17.20 -9.46
CA LEU A 1 0.13 -16.40 -8.43
C LEU A 1 -1.27 -16.93 -8.05
N HIS A 2 -2.17 -17.29 -8.98
CA HIS A 2 -3.50 -17.82 -8.61
C HIS A 2 -3.48 -18.99 -7.60
N ARG A 3 -2.66 -20.03 -7.84
CA ARG A 3 -2.52 -21.16 -6.90
C ARG A 3 -2.01 -20.74 -5.52
N VAL A 4 -1.15 -19.72 -5.47
CA VAL A 4 -0.64 -19.15 -4.22
C VAL A 4 -1.76 -18.43 -3.47
N ALA A 5 -2.55 -17.59 -4.16
CA ALA A 5 -3.71 -16.91 -3.57
C ALA A 5 -4.74 -17.91 -3.03
N GLN A 6 -5.02 -18.98 -3.79
CA GLN A 6 -5.90 -20.06 -3.36
C GLN A 6 -5.38 -20.75 -2.09
N HIS A 7 -4.09 -21.08 -2.04
CA HIS A 7 -3.48 -21.71 -0.88
C HIS A 7 -3.45 -20.77 0.34
N ALA A 8 -3.12 -19.50 0.13
CA ALA A 8 -3.10 -18.47 1.16
C ALA A 8 -4.49 -18.33 1.82
N ARG A 9 -5.56 -18.25 1.00
CA ARG A 9 -6.93 -18.23 1.50
C ARG A 9 -7.27 -19.50 2.28
N ALA A 10 -6.92 -20.69 1.78
CA ALA A 10 -7.18 -21.95 2.48
C ALA A 10 -6.44 -22.06 3.83
N LYS A 11 -5.37 -21.29 4.01
CA LYS A 11 -4.61 -21.19 5.26
C LYS A 11 -4.94 -19.96 6.09
N CYS A 12 -5.96 -19.19 5.70
CA CYS A 12 -6.36 -17.94 6.34
C CYS A 12 -5.23 -16.90 6.46
N VAL A 13 -4.30 -16.87 5.49
CA VAL A 13 -3.23 -15.87 5.42
C VAL A 13 -3.43 -14.92 4.24
N ARG A 14 -2.95 -13.68 4.37
CA ARG A 14 -3.02 -12.67 3.32
C ARG A 14 -1.85 -12.82 2.34
N LEU A 15 -2.11 -12.62 1.05
CA LEU A 15 -1.10 -12.56 0.02
C LEU A 15 -0.78 -11.10 -0.28
N LEU A 16 0.43 -10.66 0.08
CA LEU A 16 0.96 -9.37 -0.33
C LEU A 16 1.82 -9.53 -1.57
N VAL A 17 1.50 -8.79 -2.63
CA VAL A 17 2.31 -8.74 -3.85
C VAL A 17 3.19 -7.51 -3.78
N ASP A 18 4.51 -7.71 -3.78
CA ASP A 18 5.48 -6.63 -3.75
C ASP A 18 5.52 -5.87 -5.08
N ALA A 19 5.79 -4.57 -4.97
CA ALA A 19 6.06 -3.72 -6.12
C ALA A 19 7.54 -3.77 -6.45
N GLU A 20 7.83 -3.88 -7.74
CA GLU A 20 9.16 -4.02 -8.30
C GLU A 20 9.54 -2.73 -9.06
N TYR A 21 10.24 -2.88 -10.18
CA TYR A 21 10.58 -1.81 -11.11
C TYR A 21 9.34 -1.28 -11.86
N THR A 22 9.38 0.00 -12.24
CA THR A 22 8.28 0.68 -12.93
C THR A 22 7.83 -0.01 -14.21
N PHE A 23 8.73 -0.68 -14.93
CA PHE A 23 8.37 -1.41 -16.16
C PHE A 23 7.62 -2.73 -15.92
N ILE A 24 7.75 -3.33 -14.73
CA ILE A 24 7.06 -4.60 -14.36
C ILE A 24 5.73 -4.31 -13.66
N ASN A 25 5.68 -3.24 -12.86
CA ASN A 25 4.54 -2.91 -12.00
C ASN A 25 3.18 -2.87 -12.72
N PRO A 26 3.02 -2.40 -13.97
CA PRO A 26 1.74 -2.46 -14.67
C PRO A 26 1.18 -3.89 -14.80
N ALA A 27 2.04 -4.87 -15.11
CA ALA A 27 1.63 -6.27 -15.22
C ALA A 27 1.27 -6.86 -13.85
N LEU A 28 2.02 -6.50 -12.80
CA LEU A 28 1.72 -6.92 -11.43
C LEU A 28 0.39 -6.34 -10.95
N SER A 29 0.14 -5.05 -11.16
CA SER A 29 -1.12 -4.40 -10.78
C SER A 29 -2.32 -5.03 -11.49
N LEU A 30 -2.23 -5.30 -12.79
CA LEU A 30 -3.30 -6.00 -13.52
C LEU A 30 -3.55 -7.41 -12.97
N LEU A 31 -2.49 -8.13 -12.64
CA LEU A 31 -2.60 -9.47 -12.07
C LEU A 31 -3.23 -9.43 -10.67
N VAL A 32 -2.86 -8.45 -9.83
CA VAL A 32 -3.48 -8.25 -8.52
C VAL A 32 -4.94 -7.87 -8.66
N ALA A 33 -5.30 -6.98 -9.58
CA ALA A 33 -6.69 -6.62 -9.85
C ALA A 33 -7.54 -7.83 -10.27
N ALA A 34 -7.01 -8.66 -11.19
CA ALA A 34 -7.68 -9.90 -11.60
C ALA A 34 -7.84 -10.90 -10.43
N LEU A 35 -6.85 -11.00 -9.56
CA LEU A 35 -6.95 -11.83 -8.35
C LEU A 35 -7.92 -11.24 -7.32
N ALA A 36 -7.98 -9.91 -7.17
CA ALA A 36 -8.90 -9.23 -6.27
C ALA A 36 -10.36 -9.46 -6.71
N VAL A 37 -10.67 -9.40 -8.00
CA VAL A 37 -12.00 -9.76 -8.53
C VAL A 37 -12.39 -11.18 -8.13
N ARG A 38 -11.43 -12.11 -8.13
CA ARG A 38 -11.70 -13.52 -7.80
C ARG A 38 -11.79 -13.80 -6.31
N TRP A 39 -11.00 -13.10 -5.50
CA TRP A 39 -10.71 -13.48 -4.12
C TRP A 39 -11.09 -12.44 -3.08
N ASN A 40 -11.20 -11.15 -3.41
CA ASN A 40 -11.46 -10.09 -2.44
C ASN A 40 -12.95 -9.74 -2.26
N SER A 41 -13.83 -10.75 -2.26
CA SER A 41 -15.22 -10.51 -1.85
C SER A 41 -15.28 -10.12 -0.36
N PRO A 42 -15.97 -9.03 0.02
CA PRO A 42 -16.19 -8.67 1.42
C PRO A 42 -16.86 -9.78 2.23
N GLU A 43 -17.84 -10.47 1.64
CA GLU A 43 -18.60 -11.56 2.28
C GLU A 43 -17.71 -12.77 2.64
N GLU A 44 -16.59 -12.92 1.92
CA GLU A 44 -15.62 -13.98 2.13
C GLU A 44 -14.48 -13.56 3.07
N GLY A 45 -14.61 -12.43 3.78
CA GLY A 45 -13.61 -11.93 4.73
C GLY A 45 -12.36 -11.35 4.08
N GLY A 46 -12.47 -10.88 2.84
CA GLY A 46 -11.41 -10.13 2.14
C GLY A 46 -11.05 -8.80 2.82
N PRO A 47 -9.96 -8.13 2.39
CA PRO A 47 -9.15 -8.43 1.21
C PRO A 47 -8.11 -9.54 1.49
N TRP A 48 -8.03 -10.51 0.59
CA TRP A 48 -7.07 -11.63 0.67
C TRP A 48 -5.79 -11.36 -0.11
N VAL A 49 -5.91 -10.62 -1.22
CA VAL A 49 -4.78 -10.22 -2.08
C VAL A 49 -4.60 -8.71 -2.00
N TRP A 50 -3.36 -8.31 -1.72
CA TRP A 50 -2.99 -6.93 -1.46
C TRP A 50 -1.96 -6.48 -2.50
N ASN A 51 -2.05 -5.23 -2.94
CA ASN A 51 -1.08 -4.61 -3.83
C ASN A 51 -0.15 -3.66 -3.09
N THR A 52 1.06 -3.47 -3.59
CA THR A 52 2.04 -2.53 -3.02
C THR A 52 2.11 -1.24 -3.84
N TYR A 53 2.04 -0.10 -3.17
CA TYR A 53 2.11 1.23 -3.78
C TYR A 53 3.35 1.97 -3.30
N GLN A 54 4.16 2.45 -4.24
CA GLN A 54 5.45 3.09 -3.97
C GLN A 54 5.33 4.61 -4.06
N ALA A 55 5.28 5.31 -2.93
CA ALA A 55 5.03 6.74 -2.85
C ALA A 55 6.12 7.63 -3.49
N TYR A 56 7.30 7.09 -3.77
CA TYR A 56 8.37 7.77 -4.50
C TYR A 56 8.06 7.96 -6.00
N LEU A 57 7.00 7.38 -6.55
CA LEU A 57 6.56 7.64 -7.92
C LEU A 57 5.56 8.81 -7.94
N LYS A 58 5.66 9.65 -8.96
CA LYS A 58 4.79 10.81 -9.16
C LYS A 58 3.31 10.42 -9.33
N ASP A 59 3.04 9.27 -9.95
CA ASP A 59 1.69 8.81 -10.28
C ASP A 59 0.98 8.05 -9.15
N THR A 60 1.70 7.64 -8.10
CA THR A 60 1.19 6.69 -7.09
C THR A 60 -0.09 7.17 -6.41
N HIS A 61 -0.19 8.45 -6.05
CA HIS A 61 -1.41 8.97 -5.42
C HIS A 61 -2.63 8.81 -6.34
N GLN A 62 -2.50 9.23 -7.59
CA GLN A 62 -3.59 9.16 -8.57
C GLN A 62 -3.97 7.70 -8.86
N ARG A 63 -2.98 6.83 -9.03
CA ARG A 63 -3.21 5.40 -9.26
C ARG A 63 -3.92 4.74 -8.07
N LEU A 64 -3.47 5.05 -6.85
CA LEU A 64 -4.08 4.54 -5.62
C LEU A 64 -5.54 4.98 -5.46
N GLU A 65 -5.83 6.24 -5.76
CA GLU A 65 -7.20 6.78 -5.75
C GLU A 65 -8.09 6.08 -6.78
N GLN A 66 -7.59 5.90 -8.01
CA GLN A 66 -8.31 5.21 -9.08
C GLN A 66 -8.60 3.75 -8.73
N ASP A 67 -7.62 3.03 -8.18
CA ASP A 67 -7.75 1.62 -7.81
C ASP A 67 -8.71 1.43 -6.62
N ALA A 68 -8.64 2.32 -5.62
CA ALA A 68 -9.57 2.33 -4.49
C ALA A 68 -11.02 2.57 -4.95
N GLU A 69 -11.22 3.55 -5.82
CA GLU A 69 -12.53 3.87 -6.39
C GLU A 69 -13.06 2.72 -7.27
N ALA A 70 -12.20 2.08 -8.06
CA ALA A 70 -12.56 0.93 -8.87
C ALA A 70 -12.99 -0.27 -8.00
N ALA A 71 -12.24 -0.56 -6.94
CA ALA A 71 -12.60 -1.61 -5.98
C ALA A 71 -13.93 -1.31 -5.28
N HIS A 72 -14.14 -0.05 -4.85
CA HIS A 72 -15.39 0.40 -4.24
C HIS A 72 -16.58 0.20 -5.18
N LYS A 73 -16.49 0.67 -6.43
CA LYS A 73 -17.54 0.50 -7.47
C LYS A 73 -17.82 -0.97 -7.79
N ALA A 74 -16.81 -1.82 -7.74
CA ALA A 74 -16.94 -3.25 -7.94
C ALA A 74 -17.46 -4.01 -6.70
N GLY A 75 -17.65 -3.33 -5.56
CA GLY A 75 -18.04 -3.96 -4.31
C GLY A 75 -16.96 -4.87 -3.70
N LEU A 76 -15.70 -4.69 -4.07
CA LEU A 76 -14.58 -5.53 -3.65
C LEU A 76 -13.87 -4.92 -2.43
N ALA A 77 -13.39 -5.80 -1.55
CA ALA A 77 -12.47 -5.39 -0.49
C ALA A 77 -11.10 -5.01 -1.07
N PHE A 78 -10.50 -3.93 -0.56
CA PHE A 78 -9.28 -3.34 -1.11
C PHE A 78 -8.13 -3.43 -0.11
N GLY A 79 -7.02 -4.07 -0.50
CA GLY A 79 -5.85 -4.28 0.36
C GLY A 79 -4.63 -3.56 -0.18
N VAL A 80 -4.01 -2.70 0.64
CA VAL A 80 -2.90 -1.83 0.24
C VAL A 80 -1.72 -1.99 1.18
N LYS A 81 -0.53 -2.20 0.62
CA LYS A 81 0.75 -1.98 1.30
C LYS A 81 1.37 -0.69 0.79
N LEU A 82 1.45 0.33 1.63
CA LEU A 82 2.02 1.61 1.27
C LEU A 82 3.48 1.65 1.71
N VAL A 83 4.39 1.87 0.75
CA VAL A 83 5.83 2.02 0.98
C VAL A 83 6.32 3.33 0.36
N ARG A 84 7.52 3.79 0.70
CA ARG A 84 8.20 4.83 -0.09
C ARG A 84 8.66 4.27 -1.44
N GLY A 85 9.44 3.20 -1.45
CA GLY A 85 10.02 2.59 -2.65
C GLY A 85 11.45 2.13 -2.39
N ALA A 86 11.93 1.15 -3.17
CA ALA A 86 13.23 0.51 -2.96
C ALA A 86 14.20 0.67 -4.14
N TYR A 87 13.74 1.21 -5.28
CA TYR A 87 14.49 1.17 -6.55
C TYR A 87 14.89 2.55 -7.09
N LEU A 88 14.88 3.61 -6.24
CA LEU A 88 15.02 5.02 -6.65
C LEU A 88 16.23 5.29 -7.54
N ASP A 89 17.40 4.85 -7.11
CA ASP A 89 18.64 5.08 -7.85
C ASP A 89 18.65 4.38 -9.20
N LYS A 90 18.06 3.17 -9.27
CA LYS A 90 17.97 2.40 -10.50
C LYS A 90 17.02 3.08 -11.49
N GLU A 91 15.85 3.53 -11.04
CA GLU A 91 14.86 4.23 -11.88
C GLU A 91 15.42 5.54 -12.45
N ARG A 92 16.11 6.32 -11.61
CA ARG A 92 16.79 7.56 -12.04
C ARG A 92 17.88 7.30 -13.07
N SER A 93 18.73 6.30 -12.82
CA SER A 93 19.80 5.91 -13.75
C SER A 93 19.25 5.49 -15.12
N MET A 94 18.18 4.68 -15.12
CA MET A 94 17.52 4.24 -16.35
C MET A 94 16.89 5.39 -17.13
N THR A 95 16.24 6.32 -16.42
CA THR A 95 15.61 7.50 -17.01
C THR A 95 16.65 8.39 -17.71
N GLN A 96 17.78 8.64 -17.04
CA GLN A 96 18.88 9.44 -17.58
C GLN A 96 19.47 8.81 -18.85
N LEU A 97 19.65 7.48 -18.86
CA LEU A 97 20.15 6.74 -20.03
C LEU A 97 19.17 6.78 -21.22
N GLN A 98 17.87 6.83 -20.96
CA GLN A 98 16.83 6.84 -22.01
C GLN A 98 16.42 8.24 -22.46
N GLY A 99 16.89 9.31 -21.79
CA GLY A 99 16.48 10.68 -22.06
C GLY A 99 14.98 10.93 -21.83
N LYS A 100 14.34 10.13 -20.96
CA LYS A 100 12.91 10.25 -20.63
C LYS A 100 12.69 11.17 -19.43
N GLU A 101 11.43 11.55 -19.21
CA GLU A 101 11.06 12.24 -17.98
C GLU A 101 11.14 11.28 -16.77
N ASP A 102 11.70 11.77 -15.65
CA ASP A 102 11.77 11.03 -14.40
C ASP A 102 10.37 10.81 -13.82
N CYS A 103 10.02 9.55 -13.61
CA CYS A 103 8.75 9.15 -12.99
C CYS A 103 8.78 9.24 -11.45
N THR A 104 9.95 9.49 -10.86
CA THR A 104 10.15 9.56 -9.42
C THR A 104 10.00 10.98 -8.88
N GLN A 105 9.74 11.10 -7.58
CA GLN A 105 9.71 12.37 -6.87
C GLN A 105 11.12 13.01 -6.89
N PRO A 106 11.21 14.36 -6.96
CA PRO A 106 12.49 15.05 -7.11
C PRO A 106 13.43 14.84 -5.92
N ASP A 107 12.89 14.75 -4.71
CA ASP A 107 13.66 14.65 -3.48
C ASP A 107 12.94 13.84 -2.38
N TYR A 108 13.64 13.66 -1.26
CA TYR A 108 13.13 12.95 -0.09
C TYR A 108 11.89 13.62 0.52
N GLU A 109 11.85 14.95 0.54
CA GLU A 109 10.74 15.70 1.11
C GLU A 109 9.48 15.57 0.23
N ALA A 110 9.63 15.60 -1.09
CA ALA A 110 8.56 15.33 -2.05
C ALA A 110 8.05 13.89 -1.94
N THR A 111 8.95 12.92 -1.74
CA THR A 111 8.56 11.53 -1.44
C THR A 111 7.80 11.42 -0.14
N SER A 112 8.23 12.11 0.91
CA SER A 112 7.55 12.11 2.21
C SER A 112 6.17 12.76 2.12
N ARG A 113 6.03 13.90 1.43
CA ARG A 113 4.72 14.52 1.15
C ARG A 113 3.81 13.60 0.33
N SER A 114 4.35 12.93 -0.68
CA SER A 114 3.62 11.96 -1.50
C SER A 114 3.10 10.80 -0.63
N TYR A 115 3.96 10.24 0.22
CA TYR A 115 3.59 9.18 1.18
C TYR A 115 2.48 9.65 2.13
N SER A 116 2.64 10.83 2.76
CA SER A 116 1.64 11.41 3.66
C SER A 116 0.28 11.62 2.98
N ARG A 117 0.26 12.04 1.71
CA ARG A 117 -0.99 12.17 0.94
C ARG A 117 -1.65 10.82 0.66
N CYS A 118 -0.88 9.82 0.26
CA CYS A 118 -1.39 8.46 0.03
C CYS A 118 -1.91 7.82 1.33
N LEU A 119 -1.21 8.05 2.44
CA LEU A 119 -1.62 7.61 3.78
C LEU A 119 -2.96 8.23 4.17
N GLU A 120 -3.11 9.55 4.04
CA GLU A 120 -4.36 10.25 4.35
C GLU A 120 -5.53 9.74 3.49
N LEU A 121 -5.30 9.55 2.18
CA LEU A 121 -6.30 8.97 1.28
C LEU A 121 -6.77 7.61 1.79
N MET A 122 -5.83 6.70 2.09
CA MET A 122 -6.17 5.35 2.52
C MET A 122 -6.83 5.30 3.89
N LEU A 123 -6.41 6.13 4.85
CA LEU A 123 -7.06 6.20 6.16
C LEU A 123 -8.51 6.67 6.04
N ARG A 124 -8.80 7.60 5.13
CA ARG A 124 -10.19 7.98 4.81
C ARG A 124 -10.98 6.82 4.21
N CYS A 125 -10.40 6.11 3.23
CA CYS A 125 -11.03 4.92 2.64
C CYS A 125 -11.33 3.86 3.71
N VAL A 126 -10.41 3.64 4.65
CA VAL A 126 -10.58 2.72 5.78
C VAL A 126 -11.72 3.16 6.71
N SER A 127 -11.85 4.45 7.00
CA SER A 127 -12.90 4.96 7.90
C SER A 127 -14.29 5.07 7.25
N ASN A 128 -14.39 4.88 5.93
CA ASN A 128 -15.65 5.07 5.20
C ASN A 128 -16.59 3.87 5.31
N HIS A 129 -17.89 4.13 5.22
CA HIS A 129 -18.93 3.10 5.21
C HIS A 129 -19.10 2.55 3.78
N GLY A 130 -18.25 1.59 3.40
CA GLY A 130 -18.26 0.92 2.09
C GLY A 130 -17.62 -0.47 2.14
N PRO A 131 -17.27 -1.06 0.98
CA PRO A 131 -16.48 -2.30 0.95
C PRO A 131 -15.19 -2.14 1.78
N PRO A 132 -14.77 -3.18 2.52
CA PRO A 132 -13.64 -3.07 3.45
C PRO A 132 -12.36 -2.63 2.75
N CYS A 133 -11.71 -1.60 3.30
CA CYS A 133 -10.38 -1.17 2.89
C CYS A 133 -9.40 -1.51 4.02
N HIS A 134 -8.27 -2.12 3.68
CA HIS A 134 -7.22 -2.48 4.62
C HIS A 134 -5.88 -1.87 4.17
N LEU A 135 -5.11 -1.39 5.15
CA LEU A 135 -3.87 -0.67 4.93
C LEU A 135 -2.73 -1.28 5.75
N MET A 136 -1.60 -1.51 5.10
CA MET A 136 -0.31 -1.72 5.75
C MET A 136 0.53 -0.46 5.59
N VAL A 137 0.83 0.18 6.72
CA VAL A 137 1.76 1.31 6.82
C VAL A 137 3.17 0.73 6.93
N ALA A 138 3.85 0.59 5.79
CA ALA A 138 5.19 0.01 5.74
C ALA A 138 6.26 1.11 5.73
N SER A 139 6.65 1.56 6.91
CA SER A 139 7.62 2.64 7.12
C SER A 139 8.37 2.48 8.45
N HIS A 140 9.66 2.83 8.44
CA HIS A 140 10.49 2.96 9.64
C HIS A 140 10.67 4.42 10.07
N ASN A 141 9.97 5.35 9.42
CA ASN A 141 10.07 6.77 9.72
C ASN A 141 9.04 7.13 10.79
N GLU A 142 9.55 7.56 11.95
CA GLU A 142 8.77 7.92 13.13
C GLU A 142 7.66 8.93 12.83
N GLU A 143 7.95 9.96 12.02
CA GLU A 143 6.95 10.96 11.63
C GLU A 143 5.77 10.32 10.88
N SER A 144 6.05 9.42 9.93
CA SER A 144 5.02 8.72 9.16
C SER A 144 4.16 7.84 10.05
N VAL A 145 4.78 7.16 11.02
CA VAL A 145 4.10 6.30 11.99
C VAL A 145 3.22 7.15 12.91
N ARG A 146 3.77 8.23 13.48
CA ARG A 146 3.05 9.18 14.33
C ARG A 146 1.89 9.84 13.60
N GLN A 147 2.07 10.20 12.33
CA GLN A 147 0.99 10.72 11.49
C GLN A 147 -0.12 9.69 11.35
N ALA A 148 0.22 8.42 11.05
CA ALA A 148 -0.76 7.35 10.89
C ALA A 148 -1.56 7.12 12.18
N THR A 149 -0.90 6.95 13.32
CA THR A 149 -1.56 6.68 14.61
C THR A 149 -2.45 7.84 15.05
N LYS A 150 -1.96 9.09 14.91
CA LYS A 150 -2.77 10.29 15.18
C LYS A 150 -4.02 10.33 14.32
N ARG A 151 -3.89 10.11 13.01
CA ARG A 151 -5.04 10.14 12.09
C ARG A 151 -6.01 8.98 12.30
N MET A 152 -5.52 7.78 12.65
CA MET A 152 -6.37 6.67 13.05
C MET A 152 -7.25 7.03 14.25
N TRP A 153 -6.67 7.66 15.28
CA TRP A 153 -7.42 8.12 16.44
C TRP A 153 -8.47 9.18 16.08
N GLU A 154 -8.09 10.19 15.28
CA GLU A 154 -9.01 11.24 14.83
C GLU A 154 -10.16 10.72 13.96
N LEU A 155 -9.95 9.63 13.22
CA LEU A 155 -10.95 8.99 12.37
C LEU A 155 -11.73 7.86 13.08
N GLY A 156 -11.41 7.57 14.35
CA GLY A 156 -12.04 6.49 15.12
C GLY A 156 -11.74 5.08 14.58
N ILE A 157 -10.59 4.88 13.92
CA ILE A 157 -10.18 3.58 13.39
C ILE A 157 -9.67 2.70 14.55
N PRO A 158 -10.21 1.48 14.74
CA PRO A 158 -9.79 0.59 15.81
C PRO A 158 -8.34 0.08 15.63
N LEU A 159 -7.63 -0.10 16.75
CA LEU A 159 -6.23 -0.52 16.77
C LEU A 159 -6.03 -1.98 16.33
N ASP A 160 -7.00 -2.85 16.64
CA ASP A 160 -7.03 -4.27 16.25
C ASP A 160 -7.73 -4.50 14.90
N GLY A 161 -7.83 -3.44 14.10
CA GLY A 161 -8.69 -3.40 12.93
C GLY A 161 -7.97 -3.46 11.57
N PRO A 162 -8.43 -2.67 10.58
CA PRO A 162 -8.02 -2.78 9.18
C PRO A 162 -6.64 -2.19 8.87
N VAL A 163 -5.96 -1.57 9.84
CA VAL A 163 -4.64 -0.96 9.67
C VAL A 163 -3.59 -1.77 10.41
N CYS A 164 -2.50 -2.11 9.74
CA CYS A 164 -1.33 -2.75 10.34
C CYS A 164 -0.05 -2.00 9.98
N PHE A 165 1.00 -2.20 10.77
CA PHE A 165 2.31 -1.58 10.55
C PHE A 165 3.33 -2.65 10.12
N GLY A 166 4.19 -2.30 9.17
CA GLY A 166 5.21 -3.20 8.64
C GLY A 166 6.60 -2.60 8.72
N GLN A 167 7.53 -3.30 9.37
CA GLN A 167 8.94 -2.95 9.43
C GLN A 167 9.81 -4.18 9.09
N LEU A 168 11.01 -3.94 8.57
CA LEU A 168 11.98 -4.99 8.31
C LEU A 168 12.62 -5.43 9.63
N LEU A 169 12.78 -6.73 9.81
CA LEU A 169 13.43 -7.31 11.00
C LEU A 169 14.84 -6.73 11.16
N GLY A 170 15.14 -6.19 12.35
CA GLY A 170 16.43 -5.58 12.68
C GLY A 170 16.58 -4.12 12.23
N MET A 171 15.50 -3.47 11.78
CA MET A 171 15.51 -2.05 11.42
C MET A 171 14.58 -1.23 12.31
N CYS A 172 15.14 -0.20 12.96
CA CYS A 172 14.40 0.80 13.74
C CYS A 172 13.51 0.19 14.84
N ASP A 173 14.04 -0.78 15.60
CA ASP A 173 13.33 -1.50 16.66
C ASP A 173 12.69 -0.59 17.72
N HIS A 174 13.26 0.60 17.95
CA HIS A 174 12.68 1.60 18.85
C HIS A 174 11.32 2.13 18.36
N VAL A 175 11.13 2.29 17.05
CA VAL A 175 9.84 2.66 16.44
C VAL A 175 8.86 1.50 16.57
N SER A 176 9.34 0.26 16.36
CA SER A 176 8.52 -0.95 16.51
C SER A 176 8.03 -1.13 17.94
N LEU A 177 8.91 -0.89 18.93
CA LEU A 177 8.58 -0.99 20.36
C LEU A 177 7.51 0.03 20.75
N ALA A 178 7.63 1.27 20.25
CA ALA A 178 6.65 2.33 20.52
C ALA A 178 5.26 2.02 19.94
N LEU A 179 5.18 1.24 18.86
CA LEU A 179 3.92 0.81 18.25
C LEU A 179 3.19 -0.30 19.04
N GLY A 180 3.90 -1.05 19.88
CA GLY A 180 3.34 -2.14 20.68
C GLY A 180 2.84 -1.73 22.06
N GLN A 181 2.94 -0.46 22.41
CA GLN A 181 2.49 0.13 23.69
C GLN A 181 1.15 0.85 23.52
#